data_AF-A0A2V1AI27-F1
#
_entry.id   AF-A0A2V1AI27-F1
#
_cell.length_a   1.000
_cell.length_b   1.000
_cell.length_c   1.000
_cell.angle_alpha   90.00
_cell.angle_beta   90.00
_cell.angle_gamma   90.00
#
_symmetry.space_group_name_H-M   'P 1'
#
loop_
_entity.id
_entity.type
_entity.pdbx_description
1 polymer ?
#
loop_
_entity_poly.entity_id
_entity_poly.type
_entity_poly.pdbx_seq_one_letter_code
_entity_poly.pdbx_strand_id
1 'polypeptide(L)'
;MALYPLTGARKLIFYYNVVSTTLWFCCFCRFLILLPLVGRKFLPAGIADFFHVVSVFPLIGWTLVAALAKPNFTLNDLWGLFDAVRMIWMCYGVIYPHPKIAKHTSYSFLISGWCIQNMIDCFYHGFKTKTRTSPLWLFWLHHHHFYLTFFVSCISEMILVFLSLGFVQNDWHELVLKACILAYVPVGYFLFGYLRDRKATTYDAFMEKRNRGRVQSQELPRVQQPSSAVAR
;
A
#
# COMPACT_ATOMS: atom_id res chain seq x y z
N MET A 1 -17.01 -19.77 4.26
CA MET A 1 -15.85 -19.31 5.05
C MET A 1 -16.33 -19.01 6.46
N ALA A 2 -15.81 -19.69 7.49
CA ALA A 2 -16.18 -19.41 8.88
C ALA A 2 -15.55 -18.08 9.32
N LEU A 3 -16.34 -17.18 9.89
CA LEU A 3 -15.89 -15.91 10.43
C LEU A 3 -15.25 -16.16 11.80
N TYR A 4 -13.96 -15.88 11.94
CA TYR A 4 -13.24 -16.12 13.19
C TYR A 4 -13.58 -15.04 14.23
N PRO A 5 -13.86 -15.39 15.50
CA PRO A 5 -14.07 -14.39 16.54
C PRO A 5 -12.77 -13.63 16.80
N LEU A 6 -12.77 -12.33 16.51
CA LEU A 6 -11.60 -11.47 16.68
C LEU A 6 -11.51 -10.94 18.12
N THR A 7 -10.29 -10.93 18.67
CA THR A 7 -9.93 -10.18 19.89
C THR A 7 -10.17 -8.68 19.69
N GLY A 8 -10.47 -7.92 20.75
CA GLY A 8 -10.76 -6.48 20.68
C GLY A 8 -9.76 -5.67 19.86
N ALA A 9 -8.46 -5.84 20.13
CA ALA A 9 -7.37 -5.19 19.38
C ALA A 9 -7.39 -5.51 17.88
N ARG A 10 -7.68 -6.76 17.50
CA ARG A 10 -7.76 -7.17 16.10
C ARG A 10 -9.03 -6.69 15.41
N LYS A 11 -10.14 -6.52 16.14
CA LYS A 11 -11.35 -5.88 15.61
C LYS A 11 -11.06 -4.42 15.21
N LEU A 12 -10.32 -3.70 16.04
CA LEU A 12 -9.94 -2.31 15.76
C LEU A 12 -9.07 -2.23 14.49
N ILE A 13 -8.04 -3.07 14.37
CA ILE A 13 -7.21 -3.17 13.14
C ILE A 13 -8.08 -3.49 11.91
N PHE A 14 -9.05 -4.39 12.06
CA PHE A 14 -9.97 -4.73 10.96
C PHE A 14 -10.81 -3.54 10.52
N TYR A 15 -11.48 -2.84 11.44
CA TYR A 15 -12.28 -1.67 11.12
C TYR A 15 -11.44 -0.55 10.52
N TYR A 16 -10.24 -0.34 11.05
CA TYR A 16 -9.28 0.61 10.48
C TYR A 16 -8.97 0.29 9.02
N ASN A 17 -8.63 -0.97 8.70
CA ASN A 17 -8.34 -1.37 7.32
C ASN A 17 -9.54 -1.18 6.39
N VAL A 18 -10.76 -1.47 6.86
CA VAL A 18 -11.99 -1.25 6.07
C VAL A 18 -12.19 0.24 5.79
N VAL A 19 -12.09 1.10 6.80
CA VAL A 19 -12.21 2.56 6.66
C VAL A 19 -11.14 3.09 5.71
N SER A 20 -9.88 2.66 5.89
CA SER A 20 -8.77 3.06 5.02
C SER A 20 -9.04 2.64 3.57
N THR A 21 -9.45 1.40 3.31
CA THR A 21 -9.80 0.97 1.95
C THR A 21 -10.93 1.81 1.35
N THR A 22 -11.98 2.11 2.11
CA THR A 22 -13.09 2.93 1.64
C THR A 22 -12.64 4.36 1.30
N LEU A 23 -11.76 4.95 2.11
CA LEU A 23 -11.21 6.29 1.87
C LEU A 23 -10.34 6.34 0.62
N TRP A 24 -9.44 5.37 0.44
CA TRP A 24 -8.62 5.28 -0.77
C TRP A 24 -9.45 5.02 -2.02
N PHE A 25 -10.49 4.19 -1.92
CA PHE A 25 -11.46 3.98 -2.99
C PHE A 25 -12.22 5.28 -3.33
N CYS A 26 -12.70 6.01 -2.33
CA CYS A 26 -13.35 7.31 -2.52
C CYS A 26 -12.41 8.33 -3.18
N CYS A 27 -11.15 8.38 -2.74
CA CYS A 27 -10.11 9.23 -3.33
C CYS A 27 -9.91 8.90 -4.82
N PHE A 28 -9.84 7.60 -5.15
CA PHE A 28 -9.70 7.14 -6.53
C PHE A 28 -10.93 7.46 -7.39
N CYS A 29 -12.15 7.24 -6.89
CA CYS A 29 -13.37 7.61 -7.58
C CYS A 29 -13.46 9.12 -7.82
N ARG A 30 -13.15 9.94 -6.81
CA ARG A 30 -13.09 11.40 -6.94
C ARG A 30 -12.08 11.83 -8.00
N PHE A 31 -10.91 11.19 -8.05
CA PHE A 31 -9.91 11.41 -9.11
C PHE A 31 -10.46 11.08 -10.50
N LEU A 32 -11.08 9.91 -10.68
CA LEU A 32 -11.64 9.47 -11.95
C LEU A 32 -12.78 10.36 -12.46
N ILE A 33 -13.56 10.97 -11.55
CA ILE A 33 -14.64 11.89 -11.91
C ILE A 33 -14.08 13.29 -12.24
N LEU A 34 -13.12 13.79 -11.45
CA LEU A 34 -12.58 15.14 -11.64
C LEU A 34 -11.73 15.28 -12.90
N LEU A 35 -11.03 14.22 -13.31
CA LEU A 35 -10.16 14.25 -14.49
C LEU A 35 -10.91 14.63 -15.79
N PRO A 36 -12.05 14.00 -16.15
CA PRO A 36 -12.85 14.40 -17.31
C PRO A 36 -13.65 15.69 -17.09
N LEU A 37 -14.09 15.98 -15.86
CA LEU A 37 -15.04 17.07 -15.60
C LEU A 37 -14.37 18.46 -15.56
N VAL A 38 -13.20 18.54 -14.93
CA VAL A 38 -12.53 19.79 -14.57
C VAL A 38 -11.18 19.94 -15.31
N GLY A 39 -10.70 18.84 -15.89
CA GLY A 39 -9.43 18.78 -16.59
C GLY A 39 -8.22 18.92 -15.67
N ARG A 40 -7.04 18.71 -16.23
CA ARG A 40 -5.76 18.65 -15.48
C ARG A 40 -5.40 19.95 -14.75
N LYS A 41 -5.88 21.11 -15.24
CA LYS A 41 -5.47 22.44 -14.74
C LYS A 41 -6.07 22.78 -13.38
N PHE A 42 -7.25 22.27 -13.08
CA PHE A 42 -8.02 22.57 -11.87
C PHE A 42 -8.21 21.33 -10.98
N LEU A 43 -7.71 20.16 -11.41
CA LEU A 43 -7.68 18.92 -10.63
C LEU A 43 -7.10 19.10 -9.22
N PRO A 44 -5.99 19.83 -9.00
CA PRO A 44 -5.41 20.00 -7.66
C PRO A 44 -6.35 20.71 -6.68
N ALA A 45 -7.10 21.72 -7.15
CA ALA A 45 -8.03 22.46 -6.30
C ALA A 45 -9.18 21.58 -5.77
N GLY A 46 -9.57 20.56 -6.54
CA GLY A 46 -10.65 19.66 -6.17
C GLY A 46 -10.22 18.42 -5.38
N ILE A 47 -8.94 18.03 -5.38
CA ILE A 47 -8.51 16.74 -4.79
C ILE A 47 -7.44 16.85 -3.72
N ALA A 48 -6.62 17.90 -3.72
CA ALA A 48 -5.43 17.98 -2.88
C ALA A 48 -5.77 17.90 -1.38
N ASP A 49 -6.78 18.62 -0.92
CA ASP A 49 -7.18 18.62 0.50
C ASP A 49 -7.57 17.22 0.99
N PHE A 50 -8.37 16.50 0.19
CA PHE A 50 -8.79 15.14 0.53
C PHE A 50 -7.61 14.17 0.50
N PHE A 51 -6.77 14.27 -0.54
CA PHE A 51 -5.60 13.43 -0.70
C PHE A 51 -4.57 13.62 0.42
N HIS A 52 -4.34 14.87 0.87
CA HIS A 52 -3.44 15.16 1.97
C HIS A 52 -3.92 14.54 3.28
N VAL A 53 -5.23 14.59 3.57
CA VAL A 53 -5.79 13.93 4.76
C VAL A 53 -5.64 12.41 4.66
N VAL A 54 -5.98 11.82 3.52
CA VAL A 54 -5.89 10.37 3.30
C VAL A 54 -4.43 9.87 3.34
N SER A 55 -3.45 10.68 2.93
CA SER A 55 -2.03 10.33 3.03
C SER A 55 -1.48 10.18 4.45
N VAL A 56 -2.19 10.66 5.47
CA VAL A 56 -1.81 10.46 6.89
C VAL A 56 -2.23 9.08 7.40
N PHE A 57 -3.22 8.44 6.76
CA PHE A 57 -3.71 7.13 7.19
C PHE A 57 -2.61 6.06 7.26
N PRO A 58 -1.75 5.86 6.25
CA PRO A 58 -0.66 4.87 6.35
C PRO A 58 0.18 4.99 7.63
N LEU A 59 0.43 6.20 8.12
CA LEU A 59 1.12 6.44 9.39
C LEU A 59 0.29 6.00 10.60
N ILE A 60 -1.00 6.35 10.63
CA ILE A 60 -1.95 5.91 11.67
C ILE A 60 -2.05 4.37 11.67
N GLY A 61 -2.11 3.75 10.51
CA GLY A 61 -2.15 2.30 10.36
C GLY A 61 -0.90 1.62 10.93
N TRP A 62 0.28 2.16 10.62
CA TRP A 62 1.54 1.65 11.16
C TRP A 62 1.60 1.77 12.70
N THR A 63 1.27 2.95 13.24
CA THR A 63 1.29 3.20 14.70
C THR A 63 0.30 2.31 15.45
N LEU A 64 -0.89 2.10 14.89
CA LEU A 64 -1.93 1.25 15.46
C LEU A 64 -1.51 -0.22 15.48
N VAL A 65 -0.90 -0.72 14.40
CA VAL A 65 -0.38 -2.09 14.35
C VAL A 65 0.81 -2.27 15.30
N ALA A 66 1.71 -1.30 15.37
CA ALA A 66 2.82 -1.29 16.31
C ALA A 66 2.32 -1.34 17.77
N ALA A 67 1.37 -0.48 18.13
CA ALA A 67 0.84 -0.41 19.49
C ALA A 67 0.04 -1.64 19.91
N LEU A 68 -0.75 -2.24 19.01
CA LEU A 68 -1.74 -3.26 19.36
C LEU A 68 -1.36 -4.70 19.02
N ALA A 69 -0.43 -4.92 18.09
CA ALA A 69 -0.15 -6.26 17.55
C ALA A 69 1.30 -6.71 17.72
N LYS A 70 2.27 -5.80 17.91
CA LYS A 70 3.69 -6.15 17.89
C LYS A 70 4.46 -5.50 19.05
N PRO A 71 4.70 -6.23 20.15
CA PRO A 71 5.52 -5.71 21.26
C PRO A 71 7.01 -5.62 20.93
N ASN A 72 7.51 -6.42 19.97
CA ASN A 72 8.91 -6.41 19.54
C ASN A 72 9.04 -5.78 18.15
N PHE A 73 9.72 -4.64 18.08
CA PHE A 73 10.01 -3.94 16.84
C PHE A 73 11.10 -4.66 16.06
N THR A 74 10.81 -5.02 14.80
CA THR A 74 11.81 -5.59 13.88
C THR A 74 12.20 -4.53 12.85
N LEU A 75 13.46 -4.53 12.38
CA LEU A 75 13.93 -3.59 11.34
C LEU A 75 13.07 -3.63 10.06
N ASN A 76 12.50 -4.79 9.73
CA ASN A 76 11.58 -4.95 8.60
C ASN A 76 10.27 -4.14 8.72
N ASP A 77 9.87 -3.75 9.94
CA ASP A 77 8.68 -2.93 10.18
C ASP A 77 8.96 -1.43 10.02
N LEU A 78 10.23 -0.99 10.10
CA LEU A 78 10.62 0.40 9.85
C LEU A 78 10.34 0.83 8.42
N TRP A 79 10.35 -0.12 7.48
CA TRP A 79 10.01 0.17 6.09
C TRP A 79 8.62 0.80 5.94
N GLY A 80 7.63 0.30 6.69
CA GLY A 80 6.26 0.85 6.65
C GLY A 80 6.19 2.27 7.21
N LEU A 81 7.02 2.57 8.22
CA LEU A 81 7.14 3.92 8.77
C LEU A 81 7.78 4.87 7.76
N PHE A 82 8.89 4.45 7.13
CA PHE A 82 9.57 5.27 6.13
C PHE A 82 8.66 5.59 4.94
N ASP A 83 7.90 4.61 4.45
CA ASP A 83 6.95 4.81 3.37
C ASP A 83 5.84 5.79 3.74
N ALA A 84 5.29 5.69 4.96
CA ALA A 84 4.27 6.61 5.46
C ALA A 84 4.81 8.05 5.64
N VAL A 85 6.01 8.20 6.20
CA VAL A 85 6.68 9.49 6.37
C VAL A 85 6.98 10.12 5.00
N ARG A 86 7.44 9.32 4.04
CA ARG A 86 7.69 9.74 2.65
C ARG A 86 6.43 10.28 2.00
N MET A 87 5.28 9.60 2.15
CA MET A 87 4.00 10.07 1.62
C MET A 87 3.59 11.43 2.21
N ILE A 88 3.71 11.59 3.53
CA ILE A 88 3.38 12.86 4.22
C ILE A 88 4.33 13.97 3.77
N TRP A 89 5.63 13.71 3.70
CA TRP A 89 6.62 14.68 3.25
C TRP A 89 6.35 15.13 1.81
N MET A 90 5.99 14.23 0.91
CA MET A 90 5.64 14.59 -0.46
C MET A 90 4.38 15.47 -0.52
N CYS A 91 3.33 15.13 0.23
CA CYS A 91 2.09 15.90 0.29
C CYS A 91 2.30 17.31 0.88
N TYR A 92 2.85 17.40 2.09
CA TYR A 92 2.95 18.67 2.82
C TYR A 92 4.23 19.44 2.52
N GLY A 93 5.33 18.76 2.19
CA GLY A 93 6.63 19.37 1.93
C GLY A 93 6.86 19.77 0.48
N VAL A 94 6.30 19.03 -0.50
CA VAL A 94 6.54 19.29 -1.93
C VAL A 94 5.30 19.85 -2.62
N ILE A 95 4.14 19.21 -2.45
CA ILE A 95 2.92 19.55 -3.20
C ILE A 95 2.22 20.78 -2.62
N TYR A 96 2.02 20.84 -1.30
CA TYR A 96 1.32 21.94 -0.62
C TYR A 96 1.93 23.34 -0.85
N PRO A 97 3.26 23.56 -0.73
CA PRO A 97 3.84 24.90 -0.91
C PRO A 97 3.81 25.41 -2.35
N HIS A 98 3.66 24.51 -3.34
CA HIS A 98 3.78 24.86 -4.75
C HIS A 98 2.62 24.30 -5.60
N PRO A 99 1.42 24.88 -5.49
CA PRO A 99 0.21 24.38 -6.19
C PRO A 99 0.30 24.46 -7.73
N LYS A 100 1.27 25.20 -8.27
CA LYS A 100 1.53 25.27 -9.72
C LYS A 100 2.08 23.95 -10.28
N ILE A 101 2.81 23.17 -9.48
CA ILE A 101 3.42 21.90 -9.85
C ILE A 101 2.35 20.81 -10.07
N ALA A 102 1.30 20.83 -9.25
CA ALA A 102 0.23 19.84 -9.25
C ALA A 102 -0.60 19.84 -10.56
N LYS A 103 -0.41 20.82 -11.44
CA LYS A 103 -1.04 20.87 -12.78
C LYS A 103 -0.42 19.90 -13.78
N HIS A 104 0.78 19.37 -13.49
CA HIS A 104 1.49 18.46 -14.37
C HIS A 104 0.85 17.06 -14.36
N THR A 105 0.97 16.31 -15.47
CA THR A 105 0.43 14.95 -15.60
C THR A 105 1.00 13.99 -14.56
N SER A 106 2.24 14.20 -14.14
CA SER A 106 2.90 13.40 -13.10
C SER A 106 2.12 13.36 -11.79
N TYR A 107 1.43 14.45 -11.42
CA TYR A 107 0.60 14.49 -10.22
C TYR A 107 -0.59 13.52 -10.30
N SER A 108 -1.20 13.41 -11.48
CA SER A 108 -2.29 12.48 -11.73
C SER A 108 -1.82 11.02 -11.66
N PHE A 109 -0.65 10.72 -12.24
CA PHE A 109 -0.05 9.39 -12.14
C PHE A 109 0.31 9.03 -10.69
N LEU A 110 0.87 9.98 -9.92
CA LEU A 110 1.18 9.79 -8.51
C LEU A 110 -0.07 9.40 -7.70
N ILE A 111 -1.13 10.22 -7.77
CA ILE A 111 -2.38 9.97 -7.04
C ILE A 111 -2.94 8.60 -7.42
N SER A 112 -3.00 8.30 -8.72
CA SER A 112 -3.53 7.02 -9.19
C SER A 112 -2.73 5.83 -8.66
N GLY A 113 -1.40 5.89 -8.70
CA GLY A 113 -0.52 4.82 -8.23
C GLY A 113 -0.66 4.60 -6.72
N TRP A 114 -0.63 5.68 -5.93
CA TRP A 114 -0.78 5.61 -4.48
C TRP A 114 -2.16 5.13 -4.06
N CYS A 115 -3.23 5.59 -4.73
CA CYS A 115 -4.59 5.13 -4.43
C CYS A 115 -4.73 3.65 -4.70
N ILE A 116 -4.26 3.16 -5.86
CA ILE A 116 -4.33 1.73 -6.22
C ILE A 116 -3.53 0.88 -5.24
N GLN A 117 -2.29 1.29 -4.93
CA GLN A 117 -1.41 0.57 -4.00
C GLN A 117 -2.05 0.45 -2.61
N ASN A 118 -2.41 1.59 -2.00
CA ASN A 118 -2.96 1.61 -0.64
C ASN A 118 -4.33 0.94 -0.56
N MET A 119 -5.15 1.04 -1.62
CA MET A 119 -6.43 0.33 -1.70
C MET A 119 -6.21 -1.18 -1.68
N ILE A 120 -5.31 -1.72 -2.52
CA ILE A 120 -5.01 -3.16 -2.58
C ILE A 120 -4.43 -3.66 -1.25
N ASP A 121 -3.50 -2.90 -0.67
CA ASP A 121 -2.83 -3.27 0.58
C ASP A 121 -3.81 -3.32 1.76
N CYS A 122 -4.58 -2.25 1.97
CA CYS A 122 -5.57 -2.21 3.05
C CYS A 122 -6.66 -3.27 2.85
N PHE A 123 -7.07 -3.52 1.60
CA PHE A 123 -8.06 -4.54 1.27
C PHE A 123 -7.53 -5.95 1.60
N TYR A 124 -6.31 -6.27 1.18
CA TYR A 124 -5.66 -7.54 1.52
C TYR A 124 -5.50 -7.71 3.04
N HIS A 125 -5.07 -6.67 3.76
CA HIS A 125 -4.94 -6.72 5.21
C HIS A 125 -6.28 -6.86 5.94
N GLY A 126 -7.34 -6.21 5.46
CA GLY A 126 -8.70 -6.38 5.97
C GLY A 126 -9.20 -7.82 5.85
N PHE A 127 -9.04 -8.42 4.66
CA PHE A 127 -9.41 -9.82 4.42
C PHE A 127 -8.58 -10.79 5.27
N LYS A 128 -7.27 -10.56 5.35
CA LYS A 128 -6.35 -11.40 6.13
C LYS A 128 -6.68 -11.37 7.62
N THR A 129 -7.02 -10.22 8.18
CA THR A 129 -7.37 -10.08 9.59
C THR A 129 -8.67 -10.82 9.93
N LYS A 130 -9.70 -10.73 9.06
CA LYS A 130 -11.01 -11.34 9.30
C LYS A 130 -11.04 -12.85 9.06
N THR A 131 -10.39 -13.32 7.99
CA THR A 131 -10.56 -14.68 7.49
C THR A 131 -9.36 -15.58 7.76
N ARG A 132 -8.23 -15.02 8.25
CA ARG A 132 -6.90 -15.67 8.42
C ARG A 132 -6.32 -16.35 7.16
N THR A 133 -7.11 -16.49 6.12
CA THR A 133 -6.80 -17.05 4.82
C THR A 133 -7.21 -16.01 3.78
N SER A 134 -6.32 -15.77 2.82
CA SER A 134 -6.59 -14.89 1.68
C SER A 134 -6.96 -15.74 0.48
N PRO A 135 -7.94 -15.32 -0.36
CA PRO A 135 -8.10 -15.92 -1.67
C PRO A 135 -6.81 -15.76 -2.47
N LEU A 136 -6.48 -16.77 -3.29
CA LEU A 136 -5.25 -16.83 -4.08
C LEU A 136 -5.11 -15.63 -5.01
N TRP A 137 -6.20 -15.25 -5.67
CA TRP A 137 -6.20 -14.12 -6.59
C TRP A 137 -5.84 -12.81 -5.91
N LEU A 138 -6.37 -12.56 -4.71
CA LEU A 138 -6.07 -11.34 -3.95
C LEU A 138 -4.62 -11.35 -3.44
N PHE A 139 -4.13 -12.50 -3.00
CA PHE A 139 -2.73 -12.66 -2.61
C PHE A 139 -1.79 -12.39 -3.79
N TRP A 140 -2.09 -12.96 -4.96
CA TRP A 140 -1.34 -12.75 -6.19
C TRP A 140 -1.34 -11.26 -6.58
N LEU A 141 -2.51 -10.61 -6.60
CA LEU A 141 -2.63 -9.18 -6.88
C LEU A 141 -1.78 -8.32 -5.93
N HIS A 142 -1.82 -8.61 -4.63
CA HIS A 142 -1.01 -7.90 -3.63
C HIS A 142 0.52 -8.09 -3.83
N HIS A 143 0.97 -9.21 -4.40
CA HIS A 143 2.40 -9.41 -4.67
C HIS A 143 2.83 -8.76 -5.99
N HIS A 144 1.98 -8.81 -7.03
CA HIS A 144 2.34 -8.33 -8.36
C HIS A 144 2.12 -6.84 -8.59
N HIS A 145 1.16 -6.19 -7.91
CA HIS A 145 0.91 -4.75 -8.13
C HIS A 145 2.15 -3.89 -7.86
N PHE A 146 3.01 -4.33 -6.92
CA PHE A 146 4.25 -3.66 -6.54
C PHE A 146 5.15 -3.33 -7.74
N TYR A 147 5.26 -4.23 -8.71
CA TYR A 147 6.12 -4.02 -9.88
C TYR A 147 5.66 -2.84 -10.74
N LEU A 148 4.38 -2.49 -10.72
CA LEU A 148 3.85 -1.37 -11.50
C LEU A 148 3.75 -0.10 -10.66
N THR A 149 3.17 -0.19 -9.46
CA THR A 149 2.93 0.98 -8.62
C THR A 149 4.22 1.61 -8.11
N PHE A 150 5.27 0.81 -7.89
CA PHE A 150 6.57 1.31 -7.45
C PHE A 150 7.19 2.24 -8.51
N PHE A 151 7.29 1.80 -9.77
CA PHE A 151 7.89 2.63 -10.82
C PHE A 151 7.05 3.86 -11.13
N VAL A 152 5.72 3.73 -11.19
CA VAL A 152 4.82 4.86 -11.41
C VAL A 152 4.97 5.91 -10.31
N SER A 153 5.02 5.48 -9.04
CA SER A 153 5.19 6.38 -7.90
C SER A 153 6.58 7.03 -7.89
N CYS A 154 7.63 6.24 -8.07
CA CYS A 154 9.02 6.70 -8.08
C CYS A 154 9.27 7.74 -9.19
N ILE A 155 8.86 7.46 -10.43
CA ILE A 155 9.05 8.38 -11.56
C ILE A 155 8.21 9.66 -11.37
N SER A 156 6.97 9.53 -10.91
CA SER A 156 6.11 10.70 -10.70
C SER A 156 6.60 11.61 -9.58
N GLU A 157 7.07 11.04 -8.46
CA GLU A 157 7.71 11.79 -7.37
C GLU A 157 8.96 12.51 -7.84
N MET A 158 9.86 11.82 -8.56
CA MET A 158 11.08 12.42 -9.09
C MET A 158 10.77 13.63 -9.98
N ILE A 159 9.77 13.52 -10.87
CA ILE A 159 9.35 14.65 -11.73
C ILE A 159 8.76 15.79 -10.91
N LEU A 160 7.96 15.51 -9.87
CA LEU A 160 7.35 16.54 -9.02
C LEU A 160 8.40 17.27 -8.17
N VAL A 161 9.37 16.54 -7.62
CA VAL A 161 10.51 17.12 -6.89
C VAL A 161 11.36 17.97 -7.84
N PHE A 162 11.66 17.48 -9.04
CA PHE A 162 12.38 18.25 -10.05
C PHE A 162 11.65 19.56 -10.43
N LEU A 163 10.34 19.49 -10.65
CA LEU A 163 9.53 20.66 -10.99
C LEU A 163 9.42 21.63 -9.79
N SER A 164 9.52 21.14 -8.55
CA SER A 164 9.55 22.00 -7.35
C SER A 164 10.79 22.87 -7.27
N LEU A 165 11.91 22.40 -7.83
CA LEU A 165 13.17 23.14 -7.84
C LEU A 165 13.04 24.48 -8.58
N GLY A 166 12.20 24.55 -9.62
CA GLY A 166 11.97 25.78 -10.38
C GLY A 166 11.18 26.87 -9.63
N PHE A 167 10.65 26.57 -8.44
CA PHE A 167 9.83 27.51 -7.65
C PHE A 167 10.46 27.89 -6.30
N VAL A 168 11.62 27.32 -5.96
CA VAL A 168 12.32 27.61 -4.70
C VAL A 168 13.31 28.74 -4.93
N GLN A 169 13.22 29.80 -4.12
CA GLN A 169 14.11 30.96 -4.16
C GLN A 169 15.14 30.96 -3.01
N ASN A 170 15.05 29.99 -2.10
CA ASN A 170 15.90 29.88 -0.91
C ASN A 170 17.02 28.85 -1.14
N ASP A 171 18.28 29.30 -1.06
CA ASP A 171 19.48 28.49 -1.32
C ASP A 171 19.52 27.17 -0.53
N TRP A 172 19.10 27.17 0.73
CA TRP A 172 19.11 25.97 1.58
C TRP A 172 18.10 24.91 1.13
N HIS A 173 16.88 25.33 0.79
CA HIS A 173 15.83 24.43 0.32
C HIS A 173 16.15 23.87 -1.06
N GLU A 174 16.75 24.69 -1.92
CA GLU A 174 17.22 24.28 -3.24
C GLU A 174 18.30 23.20 -3.13
N LEU A 175 19.27 23.37 -2.22
CA LEU A 175 20.33 22.38 -2.00
C LEU A 175 19.76 21.06 -1.49
N VAL A 176 18.82 21.09 -0.55
CA VAL A 176 18.13 19.88 -0.04
C VAL A 176 17.39 19.17 -1.17
N LEU A 177 16.64 19.89 -2.02
CA LEU A 177 15.92 19.29 -3.13
C LEU A 177 16.87 18.70 -4.20
N LYS A 178 17.97 19.38 -4.52
CA LYS A 178 19.02 18.84 -5.41
C LYS A 178 19.63 17.55 -4.84
N ALA A 179 19.97 17.55 -3.55
CA ALA A 179 20.46 16.36 -2.87
C ALA A 179 19.44 15.22 -2.88
N CYS A 180 18.15 15.53 -2.67
CA CYS A 180 17.07 14.55 -2.73
C CYS A 180 16.94 13.93 -4.13
N ILE A 181 16.99 14.72 -5.21
CA ILE A 181 16.92 14.19 -6.59
C ILE A 181 18.10 13.27 -6.88
N LEU A 182 19.31 13.67 -6.49
CA LEU A 182 20.51 12.87 -6.70
C LEU A 182 20.48 11.57 -5.89
N ALA A 183 19.96 11.61 -4.66
CA ALA A 183 19.76 10.44 -3.83
C ALA A 183 18.61 9.54 -4.32
N TYR A 184 17.65 10.07 -5.07
CA TYR A 184 16.43 9.34 -5.45
C TYR A 184 16.72 8.11 -6.33
N VAL A 185 17.65 8.23 -7.27
CA VAL A 185 18.05 7.11 -8.16
C VAL A 185 18.75 5.97 -7.41
N PRO A 186 19.83 6.20 -6.63
CA PRO A 186 20.48 5.13 -5.89
C PRO A 186 19.55 4.55 -4.81
N VAL A 187 18.82 5.38 -4.07
CA VAL A 187 17.86 4.91 -3.06
C VAL A 187 16.77 4.06 -3.71
N GLY A 188 16.20 4.50 -4.84
CA GLY A 188 15.19 3.75 -5.57
C GLY A 188 15.68 2.37 -6.03
N TYR A 189 16.92 2.27 -6.50
CA TYR A 189 17.51 0.99 -6.91
C TYR A 189 17.70 0.01 -5.74
N PHE A 190 18.37 0.46 -4.67
CA PHE A 190 18.57 -0.37 -3.48
C PHE A 190 17.24 -0.77 -2.85
N LEU A 191 16.30 0.16 -2.81
CA LEU A 191 14.98 -0.07 -2.27
C LEU A 191 14.21 -1.11 -3.06
N PHE A 192 14.23 -1.02 -4.39
CA PHE A 192 13.58 -1.99 -5.25
C PHE A 192 14.12 -3.40 -5.03
N GLY A 193 15.46 -3.53 -4.92
CA GLY A 193 16.11 -4.80 -4.60
C GLY A 193 15.63 -5.38 -3.26
N TYR A 194 15.72 -4.59 -2.18
CA TYR A 194 15.29 -5.01 -0.85
C TYR A 194 13.81 -5.43 -0.81
N LEU A 195 12.91 -4.66 -1.44
CA LEU A 195 11.49 -4.96 -1.44
C LEU A 195 11.13 -6.18 -2.29
N ARG A 196 11.82 -6.36 -3.42
CA ARG A 196 11.66 -7.54 -4.27
C ARG A 196 12.03 -8.80 -3.49
N ASP A 197 13.17 -8.80 -2.81
CA ASP A 197 13.67 -9.97 -2.09
C ASP A 197 12.78 -10.29 -0.87
N ARG A 198 12.30 -9.25 -0.17
CA ARG A 198 11.31 -9.39 0.91
C ARG A 198 9.97 -9.97 0.41
N LYS A 199 9.49 -9.55 -0.76
CA LYS A 199 8.24 -10.07 -1.33
C LYS A 199 8.42 -11.50 -1.86
N ALA A 200 9.55 -11.82 -2.48
CA ALA A 200 9.86 -13.16 -2.97
C ALA A 200 9.91 -14.18 -1.82
N THR A 201 10.67 -13.89 -0.77
CA THR A 201 10.74 -14.75 0.43
C THR A 201 9.38 -14.99 1.09
N THR A 202 8.55 -13.95 1.17
CA THR A 202 7.18 -14.06 1.71
C THR A 202 6.29 -14.91 0.79
N TYR A 203 6.43 -14.75 -0.52
CA TYR A 203 5.66 -15.49 -1.51
C TYR A 203 6.00 -16.98 -1.48
N ASP A 204 7.29 -17.31 -1.50
CA ASP A 204 7.79 -18.69 -1.48
C ASP A 204 7.35 -19.42 -0.21
N ALA A 205 7.49 -18.78 0.96
CA ALA A 205 7.05 -19.34 2.22
C ALA A 205 5.54 -19.63 2.25
N PHE A 206 4.72 -18.77 1.64
CA PHE A 206 3.27 -18.97 1.54
C PHE A 206 2.93 -20.13 0.58
N MET A 207 3.58 -20.18 -0.59
CA MET A 207 3.36 -21.23 -1.58
C MET A 207 3.81 -22.60 -1.06
N GLU A 208 4.93 -22.66 -0.35
CA GLU A 208 5.42 -23.88 0.29
C GLU A 208 4.43 -24.40 1.35
N LYS A 209 3.95 -23.52 2.24
CA LYS A 209 2.94 -23.88 3.25
C LYS A 209 1.67 -24.44 2.60
N ARG A 210 1.25 -23.87 1.48
CA ARG A 210 0.07 -24.34 0.74
C ARG A 210 0.32 -25.69 0.06
N ASN A 211 1.49 -25.87 -0.54
CA ASN A 211 1.88 -27.12 -1.20
C ASN A 211 1.95 -28.27 -0.18
N ARG A 212 2.56 -28.04 0.99
CA ARG A 212 2.55 -29.01 2.10
C ARG A 212 1.13 -29.41 2.50
N GLY A 213 0.20 -28.45 2.62
CA GLY A 213 -1.20 -28.75 2.93
C GLY A 213 -1.92 -29.56 1.84
N ARG A 214 -1.55 -29.38 0.56
CA ARG A 214 -2.10 -30.19 -0.55
C ARG A 214 -1.55 -31.61 -0.53
N VAL A 215 -0.25 -31.78 -0.33
CA VAL A 215 0.40 -33.10 -0.22
C VAL A 215 -0.19 -33.87 0.96
N GLN A 216 -0.30 -33.24 2.14
CA GLN A 216 -0.91 -33.85 3.32
C GLN A 216 -2.38 -34.25 3.11
N SER A 217 -3.13 -33.50 2.30
CA SER A 217 -4.52 -33.84 1.95
C SER A 217 -4.62 -35.00 0.94
N GLN A 218 -3.57 -35.26 0.16
CA GLN A 218 -3.50 -36.39 -0.78
C GLN A 218 -2.99 -37.67 -0.11
N GLU A 219 -2.11 -37.55 0.90
CA GLU A 219 -1.54 -38.69 1.62
C GLU A 219 -2.46 -39.27 2.71
N LEU A 220 -3.47 -38.53 3.17
CA LEU A 220 -4.50 -39.10 4.04
C LEU A 220 -5.33 -40.10 3.23
N PRO A 221 -5.28 -41.42 3.53
CA PRO A 221 -6.20 -42.35 2.91
C PRO A 221 -7.61 -41.87 3.26
N ARG A 222 -8.52 -41.85 2.29
CA ARG A 222 -9.95 -41.73 2.57
C ARG A 222 -10.28 -42.84 3.55
N VAL A 223 -10.31 -42.55 4.85
CA VAL A 223 -10.81 -43.48 5.86
C VAL A 223 -12.26 -43.73 5.45
N GLN A 224 -12.43 -44.89 4.84
CA GLN A 224 -13.70 -45.46 4.42
C GLN A 224 -14.67 -45.28 5.59
N GLN A 225 -15.71 -44.46 5.39
CA GLN A 225 -16.87 -44.53 6.27
C GLN A 225 -17.33 -46.00 6.25
N PRO A 226 -17.43 -46.68 7.41
CA PRO A 226 -17.97 -48.03 7.42
C PRO A 226 -19.41 -47.92 6.91
N SER A 227 -19.65 -48.60 5.78
CA SER A 227 -20.96 -48.83 5.22
C SER A 227 -21.82 -49.52 6.27
N SER A 228 -22.61 -48.75 7.03
CA SER A 228 -23.73 -49.27 7.81
C SER A 228 -24.84 -49.65 6.84
N ALA A 229 -24.65 -50.77 6.16
CA ALA A 229 -25.67 -51.44 5.38
C ALA A 229 -25.48 -52.94 5.62
N VAL A 230 -26.20 -53.49 6.60
CA VAL A 230 -27.12 -54.64 6.47
C VAL A 230 -27.88 -54.71 7.80
N ALA A 231 -29.03 -54.01 7.87
CA ALA A 231 -30.12 -54.46 8.72
C ALA A 231 -30.91 -55.47 7.88
N ARG A 232 -30.78 -56.74 8.23
CA ARG A 232 -31.73 -57.81 7.91
C ARG A 232 -32.25 -58.34 9.23
#